data_AF-W1TTE1-F1
#
_entry.id   AF-W1TTE1-F1
#
_cell.length_a   1.000
_cell.length_b   1.000
_cell.length_c   1.000
_cell.angle_alpha   90.00
_cell.angle_beta   90.00
_cell.angle_gamma   90.00
#
_symmetry.space_group_name_H-M   'P 1'
#
loop_
_entity.id
_entity.type
_entity.pdbx_description
1 polymer ?
#
loop_
_entity_poly.entity_id
_entity_poly.type
_entity_poly.pdbx_seq_one_letter_code
_entity_poly.pdbx_strand_id
1 'polypeptide(L)'
;MRPAIFLTAGDEWHDLGHAYSGRSVVIHYRHSVQQTHVWEYLTVNDTANGFVLRSTKYKSYDVGLPFLPNEGHFRSDGEYFYLDNM
;
A
#
# COMPACT_ATOMS: atom_id res chain seq x y z
N MET A 1 -21.52 13.85 8.78
CA MET A 1 -20.08 14.05 9.05
C MET A 1 -19.31 13.28 7.97
N ARG A 2 -18.29 13.85 7.34
CA ARG A 2 -17.45 13.10 6.37
C ARG A 2 -16.35 12.38 7.16
N PRO A 3 -16.14 11.06 6.99
CA PRO A 3 -15.06 10.36 7.68
C PRO A 3 -13.71 11.03 7.36
N ALA A 4 -12.77 10.99 8.30
CA ALA A 4 -11.40 11.47 8.11
C ALA A 4 -10.44 10.28 8.16
N ILE A 5 -9.30 10.43 7.48
CA ILE A 5 -8.26 9.42 7.43
C ILE A 5 -7.14 9.87 8.38
N PHE A 6 -6.85 9.02 9.35
CA PHE A 6 -5.72 9.20 10.25
C PHE A 6 -4.74 8.05 10.06
N LEU A 7 -3.45 8.39 10.00
CA LEU A 7 -2.36 7.41 9.99
C LEU A 7 -1.62 7.51 11.32
N THR A 8 -1.31 6.36 11.91
CA THR A 8 -0.40 6.29 13.05
C THR A 8 0.90 5.63 12.63
N ALA A 9 2.03 6.24 13.01
CA ALA A 9 3.37 5.73 12.77
C ALA A 9 4.21 5.93 14.03
N GLY A 10 4.47 4.85 14.77
CA GLY A 10 5.00 4.96 16.13
C GLY A 10 3.97 5.61 17.05
N ASP A 11 4.37 6.64 17.79
CA ASP A 11 3.50 7.38 18.72
C ASP A 11 2.88 8.64 18.09
N GLU A 12 3.11 8.88 16.80
CA GLU A 12 2.59 10.05 16.10
C GLU A 12 1.30 9.75 15.33
N TRP A 13 0.39 10.73 15.33
CA TRP A 13 -0.83 10.74 14.52
C TRP A 13 -0.72 11.78 13.42
N HIS A 14 -1.01 11.37 12.19
CA HIS A 14 -1.07 12.25 11.02
C HIS A 14 -2.50 12.33 10.50
N ASP A 15 -3.03 13.54 10.42
CA ASP A 15 -4.29 13.84 9.73
C ASP A 15 -4.02 13.90 8.22
N LEU A 16 -4.62 12.97 7.47
CA LEU A 16 -4.56 12.97 6.02
C LEU A 16 -5.79 13.68 5.42
N GLY A 17 -6.78 14.10 6.21
CA GLY A 17 -7.99 14.81 5.77
C GLY A 17 -9.16 13.86 5.46
N HIS A 18 -10.19 14.37 4.75
CA HIS A 18 -11.44 13.63 4.56
C HIS A 18 -11.35 12.42 3.64
N ALA A 19 -12.00 11.32 4.01
CA ALA A 19 -12.25 10.19 3.14
C ALA A 19 -13.39 10.52 2.16
N TYR A 20 -13.17 10.20 0.89
CA TYR A 20 -14.18 10.21 -0.16
C TYR A 20 -13.86 9.10 -1.15
N SER A 21 -14.89 8.53 -1.80
CA SER A 21 -14.71 7.43 -2.77
C SER A 21 -13.66 7.80 -3.82
N GLY A 22 -12.78 6.84 -4.13
CA GLY A 22 -11.74 7.02 -5.13
C GLY A 22 -10.52 7.79 -4.63
N ARG A 23 -10.52 8.31 -3.39
CA ARG A 23 -9.36 9.00 -2.84
C ARG A 23 -8.17 8.05 -2.73
N SER A 24 -7.05 8.41 -3.33
CA SER A 24 -5.80 7.66 -3.21
C SER A 24 -5.07 7.94 -1.89
N VAL A 25 -4.50 6.89 -1.31
CA VAL A 25 -3.60 6.93 -0.16
C VAL A 25 -2.41 6.02 -0.48
N VAL A 26 -1.19 6.51 -0.27
CA VAL A 26 0.02 5.69 -0.42
C VAL A 26 0.71 5.65 0.92
N ILE A 27 0.95 4.44 1.42
CA ILE A 27 1.81 4.24 2.59
C ILE A 27 3.14 3.65 2.14
N HIS A 28 4.23 4.16 2.71
CA HIS A 28 5.58 3.72 2.43
C HIS A 28 6.27 3.37 3.76
N TYR A 29 6.72 2.13 3.89
CA TYR A 29 7.33 1.64 5.12
C TYR A 29 8.42 0.62 4.83
N ARG A 30 9.21 0.29 5.85
CA ARG A 30 10.18 -0.81 5.81
C ARG A 30 9.59 -2.05 6.49
N HIS A 31 9.56 -3.16 5.75
CA HIS A 31 9.09 -4.44 6.24
C HIS A 31 10.26 -5.38 6.58
N SER A 32 10.17 -6.03 7.75
CA SER A 32 11.10 -7.08 8.22
C SER A 32 12.57 -6.65 8.44
N VAL A 33 13.39 -7.61 8.90
CA VAL A 33 14.83 -7.48 9.20
C VAL A 33 15.64 -7.05 7.97
N GLN A 34 15.17 -7.39 6.77
CA GLN A 34 15.83 -7.08 5.51
C GLN A 34 15.69 -5.61 5.07
N GLN A 35 14.96 -4.78 5.85
CA GLN A 35 14.73 -3.36 5.53
C GLN A 35 14.09 -3.16 4.13
N THR A 36 13.26 -4.10 3.71
CA THR A 36 12.58 -4.06 2.42
C THR A 36 11.61 -2.90 2.39
N HIS A 37 11.83 -1.98 1.44
CA HIS A 37 10.93 -0.85 1.24
C HIS A 37 9.68 -1.33 0.51
N VAL A 38 8.53 -0.97 1.07
CA VAL A 38 7.20 -1.38 0.60
C VAL A 38 6.37 -0.13 0.38
N TRP A 39 5.70 -0.06 -0.77
CA TRP A 39 4.64 0.89 -1.03
C TRP A 39 3.34 0.14 -1.25
N GLU A 40 2.30 0.55 -0.53
CA GLU A 40 0.94 0.08 -0.75
C GLU A 40 0.11 1.24 -1.32
N TYR A 41 -0.49 1.00 -2.49
CA TYR A 41 -1.32 1.96 -3.19
C TYR A 41 -2.79 1.65 -2.89
N LEU A 42 -3.35 2.39 -1.94
CA LEU A 42 -4.71 2.22 -1.45
C LEU A 42 -5.65 3.22 -2.11
N THR A 43 -6.91 2.84 -2.26
CA THR A 43 -7.99 3.74 -2.64
C THR A 43 -9.13 3.61 -1.62
N VAL A 44 -9.69 4.72 -1.18
CA VAL A 44 -10.92 4.71 -0.38
C VAL A 44 -12.04 4.09 -1.21
N ASN A 45 -12.74 3.10 -0.64
CA ASN A 45 -13.81 2.37 -1.32
C ASN A 45 -15.04 3.24 -1.63
N ASP A 46 -15.98 2.71 -2.41
CA ASP A 46 -17.14 3.46 -2.91
C ASP A 46 -18.04 3.99 -1.79
N THR A 47 -18.07 3.29 -0.66
CA THR A 47 -18.87 3.65 0.53
C THR A 47 -18.12 4.53 1.52
N ALA A 48 -16.87 4.93 1.22
CA ALA A 48 -16.01 5.75 2.08
C ALA A 48 -15.86 5.24 3.52
N ASN A 49 -15.86 3.91 3.71
CA ASN A 49 -15.75 3.25 5.02
C ASN A 49 -14.62 2.22 5.10
N GLY A 50 -13.79 2.14 4.06
CA GLY A 50 -12.65 1.23 4.00
C GLY A 50 -11.73 1.57 2.82
N PHE A 51 -10.70 0.75 2.67
CA PHE A 51 -9.71 0.88 1.60
C PHE A 51 -9.69 -0.37 0.73
N VAL A 52 -9.36 -0.18 -0.55
CA VAL A 52 -9.01 -1.24 -1.49
C VAL A 52 -7.53 -1.08 -1.82
N LEU A 53 -6.75 -2.13 -1.60
CA LEU A 53 -5.36 -2.20 -2.05
C LEU A 53 -5.35 -2.47 -3.56
N ARG A 54 -4.77 -1.56 -4.35
CA ARG A 54 -4.77 -1.63 -5.82
C ARG A 54 -3.48 -2.19 -6.38
N SER A 55 -2.38 -1.86 -5.74
CA SER A 55 -1.06 -2.28 -6.15
C SER A 55 -0.13 -2.26 -4.95
N THR A 56 0.86 -3.12 -5.00
CA THR A 56 1.99 -3.10 -4.07
C THR A 56 3.29 -3.04 -4.86
N LYS A 57 4.24 -2.25 -4.36
CA LYS A 57 5.60 -2.17 -4.88
C LYS A 57 6.56 -2.54 -3.78
N TYR A 58 7.52 -3.39 -4.08
CA TYR A 58 8.56 -3.83 -3.15
C TYR A 58 9.92 -3.69 -3.78
N LYS A 59 10.92 -3.28 -2.99
CA LYS A 59 12.32 -3.44 -3.38
C LYS A 59 12.74 -4.91 -3.18
N SER A 60 13.05 -5.61 -4.27
CA SER A 60 13.59 -6.97 -4.23
C SER A 60 15.05 -6.95 -3.77
N TYR A 61 15.39 -7.96 -2.95
CA TYR A 61 16.77 -8.33 -2.64
C TYR A 61 17.07 -9.78 -3.07
N ASP A 62 16.29 -10.30 -4.02
CA ASP A 62 16.42 -11.66 -4.59
C ASP A 62 16.25 -12.80 -3.58
N VAL A 63 15.45 -12.56 -2.54
CA VAL A 63 15.17 -13.48 -1.42
C VAL A 63 13.76 -14.10 -1.48
N GLY A 64 13.07 -13.94 -2.61
CA GLY A 64 11.70 -14.44 -2.82
C GLY A 64 10.65 -13.33 -2.91
N LEU A 65 9.40 -13.74 -3.15
CA LEU A 65 8.28 -12.81 -3.28
C LEU A 65 7.52 -12.68 -1.95
N PRO A 66 7.11 -11.47 -1.55
CA PRO A 66 6.33 -11.26 -0.33
C PRO A 66 4.83 -11.52 -0.53
N PHE A 67 4.40 -11.92 -1.73
CA PHE A 67 3.02 -12.16 -2.12
C PHE A 67 2.92 -13.37 -3.05
N LEU A 68 1.70 -13.87 -3.27
CA LEU A 68 1.45 -14.89 -4.27
C LEU A 68 1.23 -14.23 -5.64
N PRO A 69 2.00 -14.58 -6.69
CA PRO A 69 1.88 -13.94 -8.02
C PRO A 69 0.50 -14.06 -8.67
N ASN A 70 -0.33 -14.99 -8.21
CA ASN A 70 -1.67 -15.25 -8.75
C ASN A 70 -2.76 -14.37 -8.11
N GLU A 71 -2.44 -13.57 -7.09
CA GLU A 71 -3.36 -12.62 -6.45
C GLU A 71 -3.51 -11.30 -7.25
N GLY A 72 -2.78 -11.16 -8.35
CA GLY A 72 -2.83 -9.99 -9.22
C GLY A 72 -2.01 -10.18 -10.48
N HIS A 73 -1.53 -9.08 -11.05
CA HIS A 73 -0.63 -9.05 -12.18
C HIS A 73 0.79 -8.69 -11.72
N PHE A 74 1.63 -9.71 -11.61
CA PHE A 74 3.04 -9.54 -11.25
C PHE A 74 3.85 -8.95 -12.41
N ARG A 75 4.70 -7.97 -12.10
CA ARG A 75 5.77 -7.50 -12.99
C ARG A 75 7.01 -7.08 -12.22
N SER A 76 8.16 -7.15 -12.87
CA SER A 76 9.44 -6.66 -12.37
C SER A 76 9.94 -5.47 -13.20
N ASP A 77 10.61 -4.53 -12.53
CA ASP A 77 11.30 -3.40 -13.14
C ASP A 77 12.55 -3.07 -12.32
N GLY A 78 13.72 -3.48 -12.83
CA GLY A 78 14.98 -3.40 -12.11
C GLY A 78 14.94 -4.13 -10.76
N GLU A 79 15.30 -3.42 -9.69
CA GLU A 79 15.27 -3.93 -8.31
C GLU A 79 13.86 -3.93 -7.69
N TYR A 80 12.81 -3.62 -8.44
CA TYR A 80 11.45 -3.51 -7.91
C TYR A 80 10.51 -4.56 -8.47
N PHE A 81 9.72 -5.13 -7.58
CA PHE A 81 8.61 -6.01 -7.90
C PHE A 81 7.29 -5.30 -7.62
N TYR A 82 6.34 -5.51 -8.53
CA TYR A 82 5.00 -4.95 -8.45
C TYR A 82 3.99 -6.08 -8.53
N LEU A 83 2.95 -6.00 -7.70
CA LEU A 83 1.73 -6.76 -7.88
C LEU A 83 0.60 -5.76 -8.10
N ASP A 84 0.18 -5.63 -9.36
CA ASP A 84 -0.86 -4.70 -9.77
C ASP A 84 -2.22 -5.42 -9.87
N ASN A 85 -3.32 -4.67 -9.92
CA ASN A 85 -4.68 -5.20 -10.13
C ASN A 85 -5.09 -6.26 -9.09
N MET A 86 -4.77 -5.98 -7.82
CA MET A 86 -5.25 -6.73 -6.66
C MET A 86 -6.72 -6.42 -6.35
#